data_AF-A0A7T1ICU8-F1
#
_entry.id   AF-A0A7T1ICU8-F1
#
_cell.length_a   1.000
_cell.length_b   1.000
_cell.length_c   1.000
_cell.angle_alpha   90.00
_cell.angle_beta   90.00
_cell.angle_gamma   90.00
#
_symmetry.space_group_name_H-M   'P 1'
#
loop_
_entity.id
_entity.type
_entity.pdbx_description
1 polymer ?
#
loop_
_entity_poly.entity_id
_entity_poly.type
_entity_poly.pdbx_seq_one_letter_code
_entity_poly.pdbx_strand_id
1 'polypeptide(L)'
;MRVKANQKTLHRQIQCQFQGKRHIPFVAMDHEIGYGRNIAWTLRAKQAPERIREAWIGTSWIVEMTADGVREGKSFRATHLFLTSLRTTPEALLRLVRDRWSNECWHWIRDTKVHEDAHRYRGNGAGVMATLRTAALNLLRLGGFQSIRAGMQAVMHDSTALLAMVRRRPQTDSC
;
A
#
# COMPACT_ATOMS: atom_id res chain seq x y z
N MET A 1 5.79 7.99 -9.88
CA MET A 1 4.33 8.01 -10.16
C MET A 1 3.85 6.61 -10.51
N ARG A 2 2.70 6.17 -9.98
CA ARG A 2 2.04 4.91 -10.36
C ARG A 2 1.29 5.09 -11.68
N VAL A 3 1.52 4.19 -12.63
CA VAL A 3 0.78 4.15 -13.90
C VAL A 3 -0.47 3.30 -13.69
N LYS A 4 -1.63 3.94 -13.78
CA LYS A 4 -2.93 3.27 -13.59
C LYS A 4 -3.42 2.67 -14.92
N ALA A 5 -4.24 1.63 -14.83
CA ALA A 5 -4.78 0.94 -16.00
C ALA A 5 -5.70 1.80 -16.88
N ASN A 6 -6.22 2.93 -16.36
CA ASN A 6 -6.99 3.90 -17.15
C ASN A 6 -6.13 4.61 -18.23
N GLN A 7 -4.80 4.67 -18.04
CA GLN A 7 -3.84 5.14 -19.05
C GLN A 7 -3.40 4.00 -19.97
N LYS A 8 -4.35 3.43 -20.73
CA LYS A 8 -4.19 2.16 -21.47
C LYS A 8 -2.93 2.11 -22.34
N THR A 9 -2.65 3.17 -23.10
CA THR A 9 -1.51 3.22 -24.03
C THR A 9 -0.18 3.18 -23.27
N LEU A 10 -0.02 4.01 -22.24
CA LEU A 10 1.20 4.06 -21.42
C LEU A 10 1.40 2.76 -20.64
N HIS A 11 0.31 2.23 -20.06
CA HIS A 11 0.33 0.97 -19.33
C HIS A 11 0.81 -0.18 -20.21
N ARG A 12 0.22 -0.35 -21.41
CA ARG A 12 0.64 -1.37 -22.39
C ARG A 12 2.09 -1.18 -22.81
N GLN A 13 2.48 0.06 -23.09
CA GLN A 13 3.84 0.40 -23.49
C GLN A 13 4.88 -0.01 -22.45
N ILE A 14 4.63 0.23 -21.17
CA ILE A 14 5.53 -0.15 -20.08
C ILE A 14 5.48 -1.67 -19.87
N GLN A 15 4.30 -2.27 -19.87
CA GLN A 15 4.16 -3.71 -19.65
C GLN A 15 4.92 -4.54 -20.70
N CYS A 16 4.84 -4.17 -21.99
CA CYS A 16 5.61 -4.84 -23.05
C CYS A 16 7.13 -4.74 -22.86
N GLN A 17 7.63 -3.80 -22.06
CA GLN A 17 9.05 -3.67 -21.77
C GLN A 17 9.55 -4.71 -20.76
N PHE A 18 8.66 -5.28 -19.95
CA PHE A 18 8.98 -6.28 -18.92
C PHE A 18 8.58 -7.71 -19.31
N GLN A 19 7.94 -7.88 -20.47
CA GLN A 19 7.54 -9.16 -21.04
C GLN A 19 8.66 -9.85 -21.83
N GLY A 20 8.62 -11.19 -21.84
CA GLY A 20 9.54 -12.04 -22.60
C GLY A 20 10.94 -12.13 -22.02
N LYS A 21 11.93 -12.48 -22.86
CA LYS A 21 13.34 -12.67 -22.48
C LYS A 21 14.17 -11.37 -22.49
N ARG A 22 13.53 -10.21 -22.35
CA ARG A 22 14.22 -8.92 -22.39
C ARG A 22 15.16 -8.80 -21.17
N HIS A 23 16.38 -8.34 -21.40
CA HIS A 23 17.33 -8.08 -20.32
C HIS A 23 16.82 -6.94 -19.43
N ILE A 24 16.88 -7.15 -18.11
CA ILE A 24 16.49 -6.17 -17.09
C ILE A 24 17.67 -6.02 -16.15
N PRO A 25 18.33 -4.84 -16.17
CA PRO A 25 19.58 -4.65 -15.45
C PRO A 25 19.40 -4.50 -13.93
N PHE A 26 18.23 -4.09 -13.46
CA PHE A 26 18.00 -3.85 -12.02
C PHE A 26 16.87 -4.73 -11.51
N VAL A 27 17.20 -5.61 -10.57
CA VAL A 27 16.26 -6.47 -9.88
C VAL A 27 16.54 -6.41 -8.40
N ALA A 28 15.51 -6.24 -7.59
CA ALA A 28 15.57 -6.38 -6.14
C ALA A 28 14.43 -7.27 -5.67
N MET A 29 14.67 -8.04 -4.62
CA MET A 29 13.69 -8.91 -4.01
C MET A 29 13.67 -8.70 -2.51
N ASP A 30 12.48 -8.79 -1.93
CA ASP A 30 12.28 -8.70 -0.50
C ASP A 30 11.16 -9.64 -0.08
N HIS A 31 11.25 -10.18 1.13
CA HIS A 31 10.32 -11.19 1.62
C HIS A 31 9.77 -10.76 2.97
N GLU A 32 8.46 -10.86 3.11
CA GLU A 32 7.76 -10.57 4.35
C GLU A 32 7.10 -11.85 4.84
N ILE A 33 7.63 -12.39 5.93
CA ILE A 33 7.08 -13.54 6.65
C ILE A 33 6.45 -13.00 7.93
N GLY A 34 5.13 -13.10 8.03
CA GLY A 34 4.37 -12.74 9.22
C GLY A 34 3.26 -13.75 9.50
N TYR A 35 2.59 -13.61 10.64
CA TYR A 35 1.51 -14.49 11.11
C TYR A 35 0.40 -14.68 10.05
N GLY A 36 0.54 -15.73 9.22
CA GLY A 36 -0.38 -16.08 8.13
C GLY A 36 -0.18 -15.32 6.81
N ARG A 37 0.93 -14.58 6.64
CA ARG A 37 1.30 -13.88 5.41
C ARG A 37 2.71 -14.25 5.00
N ASN A 38 2.85 -14.81 3.81
CA ASN A 38 4.13 -14.99 3.14
C ASN A 38 4.02 -14.24 1.81
N ILE A 39 4.69 -13.09 1.73
CA ILE A 39 4.64 -12.20 0.56
C ILE A 39 6.06 -11.97 0.07
N ALA A 40 6.32 -12.36 -1.18
CA ALA A 40 7.50 -11.99 -1.91
C ALA A 40 7.21 -10.72 -2.72
N TRP A 41 8.09 -9.75 -2.60
CA TRP A 41 8.09 -8.53 -3.40
C TRP A 41 9.26 -8.60 -4.37
N THR A 42 8.98 -8.52 -5.66
CA THR A 42 9.99 -8.45 -6.71
C THR A 42 9.88 -7.11 -7.41
N LEU A 43 10.97 -6.35 -7.46
CA LEU A 43 11.10 -5.13 -8.23
C LEU A 43 12.02 -5.38 -9.41
N ARG A 44 11.56 -4.96 -10.59
CA ARG A 44 12.31 -4.98 -11.86
C ARG A 44 12.32 -3.56 -12.40
N ALA A 45 13.49 -3.01 -12.65
CA ALA A 45 13.62 -1.65 -13.17
C ALA A 45 14.59 -1.59 -14.35
N LYS A 46 14.31 -0.65 -15.26
CA LYS A 46 15.22 -0.32 -16.35
C LYS A 46 14.96 1.10 -16.85
N GLN A 47 15.90 1.60 -17.65
CA GLN A 47 15.78 2.93 -18.22
C GLN A 47 14.51 3.05 -19.08
N ALA A 48 13.82 4.18 -18.94
CA ALA A 48 12.65 4.47 -19.76
C ALA A 48 13.06 4.58 -21.25
N PRO A 49 12.35 3.93 -22.18
CA PRO A 49 12.56 4.11 -23.62
C PRO A 49 12.40 5.56 -24.04
N GLU A 50 13.07 5.99 -25.11
CA GLU A 50 13.06 7.39 -25.60
C GLU A 50 11.64 7.95 -25.77
N ARG A 51 10.75 7.21 -26.43
CA ARG A 51 9.33 7.59 -26.58
C ARG A 51 8.62 7.96 -25.26
N ILE A 52 9.00 7.31 -24.14
CA ILE A 52 8.41 7.57 -22.82
C ILE A 52 9.08 8.79 -22.19
N ARG A 53 10.41 8.95 -22.40
CA ARG A 53 11.18 10.10 -21.91
C ARG A 53 10.75 11.40 -22.59
N GLU A 54 10.40 11.36 -23.86
CA GLU A 54 9.88 12.50 -24.63
C GLU A 54 8.50 12.95 -24.11
N ALA A 55 7.61 11.99 -23.87
CA ALA A 55 6.27 12.28 -23.34
C ALA A 55 6.28 12.70 -21.86
N TRP A 56 7.30 12.31 -21.10
CA TRP A 56 7.42 12.56 -19.66
C TRP A 56 8.81 13.09 -19.30
N ILE A 57 9.02 14.38 -19.61
CA ILE A 57 10.27 15.10 -19.34
C ILE A 57 10.68 14.91 -17.87
N GLY A 58 11.93 14.53 -17.65
CA GLY A 58 12.48 14.23 -16.33
C GLY A 58 12.35 12.77 -15.88
N THR A 59 11.56 11.93 -16.56
CA THR A 59 11.47 10.50 -16.24
C THR A 59 12.69 9.75 -16.75
N SER A 60 13.34 8.99 -15.87
CA SER A 60 14.55 8.23 -16.21
C SER A 60 14.31 6.71 -16.20
N TRP A 61 13.33 6.22 -15.43
CA TRP A 61 13.15 4.80 -15.17
C TRP A 61 11.69 4.35 -15.28
N ILE A 62 11.52 3.15 -15.84
CA ILE A 62 10.31 2.35 -15.73
C ILE A 62 10.54 1.24 -14.71
N VAL A 63 9.52 0.94 -13.91
CA VAL A 63 9.59 -0.01 -12.81
C VAL A 63 8.36 -0.90 -12.84
N GLU A 64 8.57 -2.20 -12.71
CA GLU A 64 7.55 -3.21 -12.45
C GLU A 64 7.79 -3.75 -11.04
N MET A 65 6.77 -3.64 -10.19
CA MET A 65 6.75 -4.29 -8.88
C MET A 65 5.69 -5.38 -8.90
N THR A 66 6.07 -6.59 -8.52
CA THR A 66 5.16 -7.72 -8.33
C THR A 66 5.16 -8.12 -6.85
N ALA A 67 3.97 -8.24 -6.29
CA ALA A 67 3.74 -8.83 -4.98
C ALA A 67 3.02 -10.15 -5.19
N ASP A 68 3.61 -11.26 -4.76
CA ASP A 68 2.97 -12.57 -4.82
C ASP A 68 3.14 -13.31 -3.49
N GLY A 69 2.15 -14.13 -3.17
CA GLY A 69 2.12 -14.78 -1.87
C GLY A 69 0.81 -15.45 -1.56
N VAL A 70 0.67 -15.88 -0.31
CA VAL A 70 -0.56 -16.47 0.22
C VAL A 70 -1.13 -15.56 1.29
N ARG A 71 -2.42 -15.26 1.16
CA ARG A 71 -3.18 -14.50 2.15
C ARG A 71 -4.46 -15.25 2.46
N GLU A 72 -4.67 -15.57 3.74
CA GLU A 72 -5.87 -16.30 4.20
C GLU A 72 -6.10 -17.61 3.40
N GLY A 73 -5.01 -18.34 3.12
CA GLY A 73 -5.04 -19.58 2.34
C GLY A 73 -5.24 -19.42 0.82
N LYS A 74 -5.41 -18.19 0.32
CA LYS A 74 -5.56 -17.91 -1.12
C LYS A 74 -4.28 -17.32 -1.69
N SER A 75 -3.80 -17.90 -2.79
CA SER A 75 -2.69 -17.32 -3.55
C SER A 75 -3.13 -16.01 -4.19
N PHE A 76 -2.28 -14.99 -4.13
CA PHE A 76 -2.49 -13.74 -4.86
C PHE A 76 -1.22 -13.35 -5.60
N ARG A 77 -1.42 -12.61 -6.70
CA ARG A 77 -0.35 -11.92 -7.42
C ARG A 77 -0.87 -10.57 -7.86
N ALA A 78 -0.16 -9.51 -7.51
CA ALA A 78 -0.48 -8.13 -7.89
C ALA A 78 0.73 -7.51 -8.56
N THR A 79 0.52 -6.88 -9.73
CA THR A 79 1.58 -6.18 -10.46
C THR A 79 1.26 -4.70 -10.57
N HIS A 80 2.26 -3.88 -10.30
CA HIS A 80 2.16 -2.43 -10.32
C HIS A 80 3.30 -1.83 -11.15
N LEU A 81 2.94 -0.90 -12.04
CA LEU A 81 3.86 -0.21 -12.92
C LEU A 81 4.09 1.21 -12.43
N PHE A 82 5.34 1.65 -12.44
CA PHE A 82 5.73 2.99 -12.03
C PHE A 82 6.69 3.64 -13.02
N LEU A 83 6.63 4.98 -13.04
CA LEU A 83 7.60 5.86 -13.68
C LEU A 83 8.30 6.67 -12.59
N THR A 84 9.62 6.78 -12.66
CA THR A 84 10.37 7.57 -11.70
C THR A 84 11.54 8.32 -12.33
N SER A 85 11.77 9.54 -11.84
CA SER A 85 12.98 10.33 -12.07
C SER A 85 14.06 10.04 -11.02
N LEU A 86 13.68 9.42 -9.90
CA LEU A 86 14.57 9.12 -8.79
C LEU A 86 15.64 8.11 -9.24
N ARG A 87 16.90 8.49 -9.04
CA ARG A 87 18.07 7.63 -9.28
C ARG A 87 18.54 7.09 -7.93
N THR A 88 18.27 5.82 -7.67
CA THR A 88 18.63 5.16 -6.42
C THR A 88 18.84 3.67 -6.69
N THR A 89 19.34 2.93 -5.69
CA THR A 89 19.54 1.48 -5.83
C THR A 89 18.20 0.76 -5.91
N PRO A 90 18.11 -0.41 -6.58
CA PRO A 90 16.85 -1.13 -6.71
C PRO A 90 16.26 -1.55 -5.35
N GLU A 91 17.09 -1.78 -4.33
CA GLU A 91 16.67 -2.10 -2.96
C GLU A 91 16.03 -0.89 -2.29
N ALA A 92 16.66 0.29 -2.40
CA ALA A 92 16.09 1.53 -1.85
C ALA A 92 14.78 1.90 -2.54
N LEU A 93 14.71 1.71 -3.87
CA LEU A 93 13.49 1.92 -4.62
C LEU A 93 12.39 0.95 -4.20
N LEU A 94 12.72 -0.32 -3.98
CA LEU A 94 11.77 -1.33 -3.52
C LEU A 94 11.18 -0.94 -2.15
N ARG A 95 12.03 -0.52 -1.21
CA ARG A 95 11.58 -0.01 0.10
C ARG A 95 10.62 1.18 -0.04
N LEU A 96 11.00 2.19 -0.82
CA LEU A 96 10.15 3.38 -1.04
C LEU A 96 8.79 3.05 -1.67
N VAL A 97 8.76 2.12 -2.63
CA VAL A 97 7.50 1.68 -3.24
C VAL A 97 6.66 0.88 -2.24
N ARG A 98 7.27 0.02 -1.42
CA ARG A 98 6.59 -0.72 -0.35
C ARG A 98 6.00 0.20 0.72
N ASP A 99 6.74 1.23 1.16
CA ASP A 99 6.25 2.21 2.13
C ASP A 99 5.05 2.98 1.57
N ARG A 100 5.16 3.42 0.32
CA ARG A 100 4.04 4.05 -0.39
C ARG A 100 2.84 3.11 -0.51
N TRP A 101 3.08 1.83 -0.78
CA TRP A 101 2.03 0.83 -0.86
C TRP A 101 1.32 0.62 0.49
N SER A 102 2.07 0.66 1.59
CA SER A 102 1.51 0.60 2.95
C SER A 102 0.52 1.75 3.17
N ASN A 103 0.84 2.96 2.69
CA ASN A 103 -0.08 4.11 2.76
C ASN A 103 -1.33 3.91 1.88
N GLU A 104 -1.20 3.38 0.66
CA GLU A 104 -2.35 3.04 -0.19
C GLU A 104 -3.22 1.93 0.43
N CYS A 105 -2.61 0.99 1.15
CA CYS A 105 -3.34 -0.04 1.89
C CYS A 105 -4.20 0.56 3.02
N TRP A 106 -3.70 1.59 3.70
CA TRP A 106 -4.48 2.34 4.68
C TRP A 106 -5.71 3.00 4.06
N HIS A 107 -5.56 3.64 2.89
CA HIS A 107 -6.69 4.17 2.13
C HIS A 107 -7.72 3.08 1.82
N TRP A 108 -7.28 1.92 1.28
CA TRP A 108 -8.20 0.83 0.99
C TRP A 108 -8.97 0.32 2.23
N ILE A 109 -8.31 0.20 3.38
CA ILE A 109 -8.99 -0.16 4.64
C ILE A 109 -10.03 0.91 4.99
N ARG A 110 -9.68 2.18 4.81
CA ARG A 110 -10.56 3.32 5.09
C ARG A 110 -11.81 3.31 4.21
N ASP A 111 -11.63 3.06 2.92
CA ASP A 111 -12.73 3.06 1.96
C ASP A 111 -13.61 1.83 2.12
N THR A 112 -13.03 0.65 2.37
CA THR A 112 -13.78 -0.62 2.35
C THR A 112 -14.29 -1.10 3.72
N LYS A 113 -13.62 -0.75 4.82
CA LYS A 113 -13.99 -1.24 6.16
C LYS A 113 -14.75 -0.20 6.97
N VAL A 114 -14.38 1.07 6.83
CA VAL A 114 -15.05 2.18 7.53
C VAL A 114 -15.89 3.05 6.60
N HIS A 115 -16.04 2.64 5.33
CA HIS A 115 -16.93 3.21 4.32
C HIS A 115 -16.78 4.73 4.20
N GLU A 116 -15.53 5.20 4.22
CA GLU A 116 -15.25 6.63 4.22
C GLU A 116 -15.85 7.31 2.99
N ASP A 117 -15.65 6.78 1.78
CA ASP A 117 -16.19 7.36 0.53
C ASP A 117 -17.71 7.32 0.42
N ALA A 118 -18.41 6.51 1.22
CA ALA A 118 -19.87 6.42 1.19
C ALA A 118 -20.57 7.52 2.01
N HIS A 119 -19.80 8.45 2.60
CA HIS A 119 -20.36 9.48 3.46
C HIS A 119 -21.10 10.60 2.69
N ARG A 120 -22.12 11.17 3.33
CA ARG A 120 -22.87 12.34 2.83
C ARG A 120 -22.70 13.59 3.70
N TYR A 121 -21.64 13.64 4.50
CA TYR A 121 -21.40 14.76 5.42
C TYR A 121 -21.18 16.06 4.63
N ARG A 122 -21.75 17.16 5.12
CA ARG A 122 -21.59 18.50 4.54
C ARG A 122 -20.61 19.34 5.37
N GLY A 123 -20.00 20.35 4.75
CA GLY A 123 -19.04 21.23 5.41
C GLY A 123 -17.85 20.46 5.99
N ASN A 124 -17.41 20.81 7.21
CA ASN A 124 -16.27 20.18 7.86
C ASN A 124 -16.54 18.75 8.40
N GLY A 125 -17.76 18.22 8.23
CA GLY A 125 -18.13 16.89 8.76
C GLY A 125 -17.30 15.75 8.17
N ALA A 126 -16.86 15.88 6.91
CA ALA A 126 -15.97 14.90 6.27
C ALA A 126 -14.61 14.81 6.99
N GLY A 127 -14.00 15.97 7.28
CA GLY A 127 -12.70 16.04 7.97
C GLY A 127 -12.78 15.51 9.40
N VAL A 128 -13.82 15.90 10.15
CA VAL A 128 -14.04 15.41 11.52
C VAL A 128 -14.18 13.89 11.54
N MET A 129 -14.99 13.33 10.63
CA MET A 129 -15.22 11.89 10.57
C MET A 129 -13.99 11.10 10.06
N ALA A 130 -13.18 11.69 9.18
CA ALA A 130 -11.90 11.10 8.80
C ALA A 130 -10.94 10.99 10.00
N THR A 131 -10.87 12.03 10.84
CA THR A 131 -10.07 12.03 12.07
C THR A 131 -10.56 10.98 13.07
N LEU A 132 -11.87 10.93 13.35
CA LEU A 132 -12.44 9.96 14.29
C LEU A 132 -12.24 8.51 13.83
N ARG A 133 -12.43 8.21 12.54
CA ARG A 133 -12.16 6.88 11.99
C ARG A 133 -10.69 6.50 12.11
N THR A 134 -9.79 7.44 11.84
CA THR A 134 -8.34 7.22 11.97
C THR A 134 -7.98 6.91 13.43
N ALA A 135 -8.51 7.68 14.38
CA ALA A 135 -8.33 7.43 15.82
C ALA A 135 -8.86 6.04 16.23
N ALA A 136 -10.06 5.66 15.78
CA ALA A 136 -10.63 4.34 16.06
C ALA A 136 -9.76 3.20 15.49
N LEU A 137 -9.28 3.31 14.24
CA LEU A 137 -8.38 2.32 13.65
C LEU A 137 -7.08 2.18 14.46
N ASN A 138 -6.49 3.29 14.89
CA ASN A 138 -5.28 3.28 15.71
C ASN A 138 -5.53 2.61 17.07
N LEU A 139 -6.66 2.88 17.72
CA LEU A 139 -7.02 2.25 19.00
C LEU A 139 -7.21 0.74 18.86
N LEU A 140 -7.88 0.28 17.80
CA LEU A 140 -8.01 -1.15 17.52
C LEU A 140 -6.64 -1.82 17.33
N ARG A 141 -5.71 -1.15 16.63
CA ARG A 141 -4.34 -1.65 16.45
C ARG A 141 -3.59 -1.72 17.79
N LEU A 142 -3.65 -0.67 18.61
CA LEU A 142 -3.06 -0.65 19.95
C LEU A 142 -3.70 -1.68 20.90
N GLY A 143 -4.97 -2.01 20.68
CA GLY A 143 -5.68 -3.10 21.36
C GLY A 143 -5.26 -4.50 20.90
N GLY A 144 -4.32 -4.63 19.95
CA GLY A 144 -3.82 -5.90 19.44
C GLY A 144 -4.67 -6.53 18.33
N PHE A 145 -5.71 -5.83 17.84
CA PHE A 145 -6.57 -6.38 16.79
C PHE A 145 -5.87 -6.36 15.43
N GLN A 146 -5.61 -7.55 14.91
CA GLN A 146 -5.03 -7.74 13.58
C GLN A 146 -6.08 -7.56 12.46
N SER A 147 -7.33 -7.98 12.74
CA SER A 147 -8.49 -7.79 11.88
C SER A 147 -9.33 -6.62 12.39
N ILE A 148 -9.46 -5.58 11.56
CA ILE A 148 -10.32 -4.41 11.86
C ILE A 148 -11.77 -4.84 12.05
N ARG A 149 -12.27 -5.81 11.24
CA ARG A 149 -13.64 -6.32 11.38
C ARG A 149 -13.85 -6.98 12.75
N ALA A 150 -12.92 -7.84 13.17
CA ALA A 150 -13.01 -8.52 14.46
C ALA A 150 -12.92 -7.52 15.61
N GLY A 151 -12.01 -6.54 15.52
CA GLY A 151 -11.91 -5.47 16.50
C GLY A 151 -13.17 -4.64 16.62
N MET A 152 -13.76 -4.22 15.49
CA MET A 152 -15.05 -3.52 15.48
C MET A 152 -16.15 -4.36 16.12
N GLN A 153 -16.29 -5.64 15.75
CA GLN A 153 -17.31 -6.52 16.34
C GLN A 153 -17.13 -6.72 17.86
N ALA A 154 -15.88 -6.80 18.32
CA ALA A 154 -15.57 -6.97 19.73
C ALA A 154 -15.94 -5.75 20.59
N VAL A 155 -15.86 -4.53 20.03
CA VAL A 155 -16.05 -3.29 20.80
C VAL A 155 -17.34 -2.52 20.46
N MET A 156 -18.02 -2.81 19.34
CA MET A 156 -19.14 -2.00 18.86
C MET A 156 -20.33 -1.92 19.83
N HIS A 157 -20.48 -2.90 20.71
CA HIS A 157 -21.55 -2.95 21.72
C HIS A 157 -21.03 -2.86 23.15
N ASP A 158 -19.73 -2.61 23.33
CA ASP A 158 -19.08 -2.54 24.64
C ASP A 158 -18.37 -1.19 24.82
N SER A 159 -19.11 -0.24 25.38
CA SER A 159 -18.59 1.10 25.67
C SER A 159 -17.48 1.08 26.72
N THR A 160 -17.49 0.10 27.64
CA THR A 160 -16.46 -0.06 28.68
C THR A 160 -15.14 -0.50 28.05
N ALA A 161 -15.15 -1.47 27.14
CA ALA A 161 -13.98 -1.89 26.38
C ALA A 161 -13.42 -0.74 25.52
N LEU A 162 -14.28 0.03 24.87
CA LEU A 162 -13.90 1.22 24.10
C LEU A 162 -13.20 2.26 24.99
N LEU A 163 -13.76 2.58 26.15
CA LEU A 163 -13.16 3.51 27.11
C LEU A 163 -11.83 3.00 27.67
N ALA A 164 -11.70 1.69 27.89
CA ALA A 164 -10.45 1.09 28.34
C ALA A 164 -9.33 1.23 27.29
N MET A 165 -9.65 1.13 25.99
CA MET A 165 -8.67 1.37 24.93
C MET A 165 -8.17 2.80 24.91
N VAL A 166 -9.06 3.79 25.05
CA VAL A 166 -8.70 5.22 25.04
C VAL A 166 -7.85 5.58 26.26
N ARG A 167 -8.10 4.93 27.40
CA ARG A 167 -7.37 5.16 28.66
C ARG A 167 -6.02 4.45 28.74
N ARG A 168 -5.64 3.63 27.75
CA ARG A 168 -4.32 3.00 27.74
C ARG A 168 -3.24 4.08 27.72
N ARG A 169 -2.37 4.08 28.72
CA ARG A 169 -1.12 4.84 28.67
C ARG A 169 -0.20 4.17 27.66
N PRO A 170 0.51 4.93 26.82
CA PRO A 170 1.55 4.35 25.97
C PRO A 170 2.55 3.62 26.88
N GLN A 171 2.84 2.36 26.58
CA GLN A 171 3.98 1.70 27.18
C GLN A 171 5.22 2.40 26.62
N THR A 172 5.86 3.21 27.46
CA THR A 172 7.23 3.63 27.21
C THR A 172 8.08 2.40 27.47
N ASP A 173 8.42 1.67 26.41
CA ASP A 173 9.48 0.67 26.50
C ASP A 173 10.76 1.43 26.84
N SER A 174 11.16 1.35 28.11
CA SER A 174 12.46 1.80 28.58
C SER A 174 13.52 1.00 27.84
N CYS A 175 14.44 1.70 27.16
CA CYS A 175 15.60 1.10 26.50
C CYS A 175 16.52 0.39 27.50
#